data_AF-A0A2H0RG40-F1
#
_entry.id   AF-A0A2H0RG40-F1
#
_cell.length_a   1.000
_cell.length_b   1.000
_cell.length_c   1.000
_cell.angle_alpha   90.00
_cell.angle_beta   90.00
_cell.angle_gamma   90.00
#
_symmetry.space_group_name_H-M   'P 1'
#
loop_
_entity.id
_entity.type
_entity.pdbx_description
1 polymer ?
#
loop_
_entity_poly.entity_id
_entity_poly.type
_entity_poly.pdbx_seq_one_letter_code
_entity_poly.pdbx_strand_id
1 'polypeptide(L)' 'MIKWIIIVVIIVLALSYWQIDLRGIVESEAGQANLAFVKEILTNIWQTYLLPAWEYIKEFLTP' A
#
# COMPACT_ATOMS: atom_id res chain seq x y z
N MET A 1 11.10 1.17 10.98
CA MET A 1 11.02 -0.06 10.15
C MET A 1 9.95 -1.02 10.65
N ILE A 2 9.97 -1.46 11.91
CA ILE A 2 8.93 -2.34 12.50
C ILE A 2 7.50 -1.79 12.41
N LYS A 3 7.31 -0.47 12.62
CA LYS A 3 5.98 0.17 12.51
C LYS A 3 5.35 0.00 11.12
N TRP A 4 6.14 0.07 10.06
CA TRP A 4 5.66 -0.09 8.68
C TRP A 4 5.29 -1.53 8.36
N ILE A 5 6.05 -2.50 8.88
CA ILE A 5 5.72 -3.92 8.75
C ILE A 5 4.36 -4.20 9.41
N ILE A 6 4.13 -3.65 10.60
CA ILE A 6 2.86 -3.80 11.32
C ILE A 6 1.69 -3.22 10.51
N ILE A 7 1.87 -2.05 9.89
CA ILE A 7 0.83 -1.43 9.04
C ILE A 7 0.52 -2.31 7.83
N VAL A 8 1.53 -2.83 7.14
CA VAL A 8 1.33 -3.73 5.99
C VAL A 8 0.58 -4.99 6.40
N VAL A 9 0.93 -5.58 7.55
CA VAL A 9 0.22 -6.75 8.10
C VAL A 9 -1.25 -6.42 8.40
N ILE A 10 -1.54 -5.26 9.01
CA ILE A 10 -2.92 -4.84 9.29
C ILE A 10 -3.71 -4.65 8.00
N ILE A 11 -3.13 -4.05 6.96
CA ILE A 11 -3.80 -3.86 5.66
C ILE A 11 -4.10 -5.22 5.02
N VAL A 12 -3.14 -6.15 5.02
CA VAL A 12 -3.35 -7.52 4.49
C VAL A 12 -4.48 -8.24 5.25
N LEU A 13 -4.51 -8.12 6.58
CA LEU A 13 -5.58 -8.70 7.41
C LEU A 13 -6.94 -8.05 7.14
N ALA A 14 -6.99 -6.72 6.94
CA ALA A 14 -8.23 -6.01 6.62
C ALA A 14 -8.77 -6.39 5.23
N LEU A 15 -7.90 -6.48 4.23
CA LEU A 15 -8.27 -6.95 2.89
C LEU A 15 -8.78 -8.40 2.94
N SER A 16 -8.14 -9.26 3.75
CA SER A 16 -8.57 -10.63 3.96
C SER A 16 -9.91 -10.72 4.70
N TYR A 17 -10.17 -9.82 5.66
CA TYR A 17 -11.47 -9.70 6.34
C TYR A 17 -12.61 -9.37 5.35
N TRP A 18 -12.34 -8.57 4.33
CA TRP A 18 -13.28 -8.28 3.24
C TRP A 18 -13.35 -9.37 2.16
N GLN A 19 -12.84 -10.57 2.42
CA GLN A 19 -12.87 -11.73 1.50
C GLN A 19 -12.17 -11.47 0.16
N ILE A 20 -11.25 -10.51 0.11
CA ILE A 20 -10.43 -10.27 -1.08
C ILE A 20 -9.38 -11.38 -1.15
N ASP A 21 -9.47 -12.24 -2.16
CA ASP A 21 -8.49 -13.30 -2.41
C ASP A 21 -7.21 -12.72 -2.99
N LEU A 22 -6.34 -12.23 -2.11
CA LEU A 22 -5.03 -11.70 -2.46
C LEU A 22 -4.15 -12.75 -3.15
N ARG A 23 -4.26 -14.03 -2.78
CA ARG A 23 -3.48 -15.10 -3.40
C ARG A 23 -3.92 -15.31 -4.83
N GLY A 24 -5.22 -15.47 -5.07
CA GLY A 24 -5.78 -15.62 -6.42
C GLY A 24 -5.45 -14.44 -7.32
N ILE A 25 -5.48 -13.21 -6.78
CA ILE A 25 -5.06 -12.01 -7.53
C ILE A 25 -3.57 -12.12 -7.89
N VAL A 26 -2.69 -12.39 -6.93
CA VAL A 26 -1.24 -12.44 -7.18
C VAL A 26 -0.83 -13.59 -8.09
N GLU A 27 -1.50 -14.74 -7.99
CA GLU A 27 -1.18 -15.94 -8.79
C GLU A 27 -1.81 -15.90 -10.19
N SER A 28 -2.87 -15.13 -10.41
CA SER A 28 -3.53 -15.03 -11.73
C SER A 28 -2.63 -14.41 -12.80
N GLU A 29 -2.75 -14.87 -14.05
CA GLU A 29 -2.02 -14.29 -15.20
C GLU A 29 -2.30 -12.78 -15.35
N ALA A 30 -3.57 -12.39 -15.18
CA ALA A 30 -3.98 -10.99 -15.21
C ALA A 30 -3.37 -10.19 -14.06
N GLY A 31 -3.30 -10.75 -12.86
CA GLY A 31 -2.67 -10.11 -11.72
C GLY A 31 -1.17 -9.97 -11.91
N GLN A 32 -0.46 -11.01 -12.36
CA GLN A 32 0.97 -10.93 -12.66
C GLN A 32 1.29 -9.90 -13.75
N ALA A 33 0.49 -9.85 -14.81
CA ALA A 33 0.61 -8.86 -15.87
C ALA A 33 0.34 -7.43 -15.38
N ASN A 34 -0.60 -7.26 -14.45
CA ASN A 34 -1.01 -5.97 -13.91
C ASN A 34 -0.26 -5.56 -12.64
N LEU A 35 0.50 -6.45 -11.99
CA LEU A 35 1.21 -6.17 -10.74
C LEU A 35 2.25 -5.08 -10.94
N ALA A 36 2.91 -5.05 -12.12
CA ALA A 36 3.81 -3.98 -12.49
C ALA A 36 3.06 -2.62 -12.58
N PHE A 37 1.90 -2.61 -13.23
CA PHE A 37 1.06 -1.42 -13.38
C PHE A 37 0.48 -0.94 -12.04
N VAL A 38 -0.02 -1.86 -11.21
CA VAL A 38 -0.53 -1.57 -9.87
C VAL A 38 0.58 -1.05 -8.97
N LYS A 39 1.78 -1.64 -9.04
CA LYS A 39 2.95 -1.17 -8.30
C LYS A 39 3.33 0.24 -8.73
N GLU A 40 3.30 0.55 -10.02
CA GLU A 40 3.60 1.87 -10.54
C GLU A 40 2.57 2.91 -10.09
N ILE A 41 1.27 2.59 -10.15
CA ILE A 41 0.20 3.43 -9.62
C ILE A 41 0.39 3.66 -8.11
N LEU A 42 0.62 2.61 -7.34
CA LEU A 42 0.82 2.72 -5.89
C LEU A 42 2.07 3.55 -5.58
N THR A 43 3.15 3.39 -6.35
CA THR A 43 4.37 4.18 -6.18
C THR A 43 4.12 5.65 -6.51
N ASN A 44 3.41 5.95 -7.59
CA ASN A 44 3.05 7.31 -7.97
C ASN A 44 2.12 7.95 -6.94
N ILE A 45 1.07 7.27 -6.50
CA ILE A 45 0.17 7.78 -5.45
C ILE A 45 0.95 8.04 -4.15
N TRP A 46 1.84 7.12 -3.80
CA TRP A 46 2.68 7.26 -2.61
C TRP A 46 3.58 8.49 -2.69
N GLN A 47 4.32 8.65 -3.78
CA GLN A 47 5.27 9.76 -3.96
C GLN A 47 4.57 11.11 -4.15
N THR A 48 3.45 11.16 -4.88
CA THR A 48 2.79 12.41 -5.24
C THR A 48 1.86 12.92 -4.14
N TYR A 49 1.19 12.04 -3.40
CA TYR A 49 0.14 12.46 -2.46
C TYR A 49 0.43 12.07 -1.01
N LEU A 50 0.82 10.82 -0.77
CA LEU A 50 0.96 10.34 0.61
C LEU A 50 2.25 10.83 1.28
N LEU A 51 3.38 10.87 0.55
CA LEU A 51 4.64 11.39 1.07
C LEU A 51 4.53 12.88 1.44
N PRO A 52 4.05 13.77 0.54
CA PRO A 52 3.96 15.20 0.85
C PRO A 52 2.94 15.50 1.94
N ALA A 53 1.80 14.79 1.95
CA ALA A 53 0.82 14.93 3.03
C ALA A 53 1.40 14.48 4.38
N TRP A 54 2.18 13.40 4.39
CA TRP A 54 2.85 12.92 5.59
C TRP A 54 3.94 13.89 6.07
N GLU A 55 4.73 14.46 5.16
CA GLU A 55 5.74 15.47 5.48
C GLU A 55 5.10 16.72 6.09
N TYR A 56 4.01 17.21 5.52
CA TYR A 56 3.24 18.33 6.07
C TYR A 56 2.71 18.03 7.48
N ILE A 57 2.10 16.86 7.69
CA ILE A 57 1.61 16.43 9.01
C ILE A 57 2.77 16.30 10.01
N LYS A 58 3.91 15.77 9.58
CA LYS A 58 5.09 15.60 10.43
C LYS A 58 5.68 16.95 10.84
N GLU A 59 5.77 17.90 9.92
CA GLU A 59 6.24 19.26 10.20
C GLU A 59 5.31 19.98 11.18
N PHE A 60 4.00 19.77 11.07
CA PHE A 60 3.02 20.31 12.03
C PHE A 60 3.09 19.66 13.43
N LEU A 61 3.45 18.38 13.51
CA LEU A 61 3.50 17.61 14.77
C LEU A 61 4.85 17.66 15.48
N THR A 62 5.90 18.19 14.85
CA THR A 62 7.24 18.31 15.44
C THR A 62 7.51 19.81 15.66
N PRO A 63 7.45 20.32 16.91
CA PRO A 63 7.59 21.75 17.20
C PRO A 63 9.00 22.29 16.91
#